data_AF-A0A4Q5MZ66-F1
#
_entry.id   AF-A0A4Q5MZ66-F1
#
_cell.length_a   1.000
_cell.length_b   1.000
_cell.length_c   1.000
_cell.angle_alpha   90.00
_cell.angle_beta   90.00
_cell.angle_gamma   90.00
#
_symmetry.space_group_name_H-M   'P 1'
#
loop_
_entity.id
_entity.type
_entity.pdbx_description
1 polymer ?
#
loop_
_entity_poly.entity_id
_entity_poly.type
_entity_poly.pdbx_seq_one_letter_code
_entity_poly.pdbx_strand_id
1 'polypeptide(L)'
;MKMAVIWAAAVLCLPVMLMLMGAAAIVSTVSGGAVQALCVVPDEASAESVVIADGDPAGEGGLGFELPAPATPRLASLRNPAATIPDDVKAHYLAAADRYQLPWTLLAGVGMEETAHGRTRATSSAGAQGLMQFMPATWARYGVDGSGDGRADIRDDADSVMSAANYLTASGVTAGIAGVRRALFAYNHADWYVNDVLYYAAAYGGGVVAGDPSDCGIGGQGNPALPPLPNQQIATVFAFATAQLGEPYVYGANGPTSWDCSSFTRAAFAQIGVTLPRTAAAQQNWVAQGHGYQVSLGQERPGDLIFTDSYLGPNRVGHVMIVFDPAARLTIEAGGSRVGHYDYGHWTEHNLFSIWRVGAGVT
;
A
#
# COMPACT_ATOMS: atom_id res chain seq x y z
N MET A 1 65.63 50.94 40.62
CA MET A 1 65.45 49.67 41.35
C MET A 1 65.58 48.55 40.34
N LYS A 2 66.62 47.72 40.53
CA LYS A 2 66.85 46.31 40.13
C LYS A 2 66.23 45.79 38.81
N MET A 3 66.87 45.01 37.94
CA MET A 3 68.21 44.42 37.70
C MET A 3 67.93 43.46 36.50
N ALA A 4 68.67 43.49 35.39
CA ALA A 4 69.73 42.53 35.00
C ALA A 4 69.24 41.06 34.89
N VAL A 5 69.45 40.26 33.83
CA VAL A 5 70.70 39.60 33.40
C VAL A 5 70.28 38.67 32.21
N ILE A 6 70.70 38.86 30.95
CA ILE A 6 71.83 38.27 30.16
C ILE A 6 72.16 36.77 30.40
N TRP A 7 72.48 36.08 29.29
CA TRP A 7 73.23 34.81 29.12
C TRP A 7 72.38 33.54 29.00
N ALA A 8 72.74 32.51 28.21
CA ALA A 8 73.59 32.31 27.04
C ALA A 8 73.63 30.78 26.79
N ALA A 9 74.05 30.41 25.58
CA ALA A 9 74.82 29.19 25.26
C ALA A 9 74.07 27.83 25.39
N ALA A 10 73.93 27.10 24.27
CA ALA A 10 74.83 25.99 23.87
C ALA A 10 74.30 24.67 24.50
N VAL A 11 74.42 23.46 23.94
CA VAL A 11 75.21 22.89 22.85
C VAL A 11 74.72 21.43 22.70
N LEU A 12 74.91 20.85 21.50
CA LEU A 12 75.00 19.40 21.18
C LEU A 12 73.94 18.41 21.72
N CYS A 13 73.35 17.64 20.79
CA CYS A 13 73.76 16.25 20.46
C CYS A 13 72.59 15.47 19.83
N LEU A 14 72.83 14.93 18.64
CA LEU A 14 72.20 13.70 18.09
C LEU A 14 72.46 12.49 19.03
N PRO A 15 71.92 11.26 18.84
CA PRO A 15 71.13 10.69 17.72
C PRO A 15 69.98 9.73 18.15
N VAL A 16 69.44 8.97 17.16
CA VAL A 16 68.88 7.60 17.23
C VAL A 16 67.35 7.43 17.20
N MET A 17 66.86 7.05 16.02
CA MET A 17 66.08 5.85 15.68
C MET A 17 65.20 5.20 16.78
N LEU A 18 63.88 5.14 16.55
CA LEU A 18 63.08 3.91 16.34
C LEU A 18 61.58 4.16 16.63
N MET A 19 60.75 3.56 15.77
CA MET A 19 59.28 3.45 15.76
C MET A 19 58.56 3.38 17.14
N LEU A 20 57.42 4.07 17.28
CA LEU A 20 56.05 3.52 17.41
C LEU A 20 55.06 4.52 18.07
N MET A 21 53.78 4.36 17.68
CA MET A 21 52.53 4.78 18.34
C MET A 21 52.05 6.22 18.22
N GLY A 22 50.72 6.36 18.08
CA GLY A 22 50.01 7.53 18.58
C GLY A 22 48.74 7.88 17.82
N ALA A 23 47.62 7.21 18.15
CA ALA A 23 46.29 7.71 17.86
C ALA A 23 46.01 9.03 18.61
N ALA A 24 45.32 9.97 17.98
CA ALA A 24 44.46 10.93 18.65
C ALA A 24 43.38 11.45 17.68
N ALA A 25 42.13 11.34 18.12
CA ALA A 25 40.94 11.83 17.46
C ALA A 25 40.97 13.37 17.24
N ILE A 26 40.15 13.87 16.31
CA ILE A 26 39.21 15.00 16.49
C ILE A 26 38.35 15.15 15.21
N VAL A 27 37.07 14.79 15.34
CA VAL A 27 35.85 15.54 14.96
C VAL A 27 35.70 16.09 13.52
N SER A 28 34.81 15.40 12.79
CA SER A 28 33.75 15.85 11.85
C SER A 28 34.03 16.85 10.71
N THR A 29 33.65 16.45 9.49
CA THR A 29 32.51 17.04 8.73
C THR A 29 32.23 16.22 7.46
N VAL A 30 30.95 16.08 7.13
CA VAL A 30 30.40 15.31 5.99
C VAL A 30 30.08 16.25 4.83
N SER A 31 30.39 15.83 3.59
CA SER A 31 29.67 16.11 2.32
C SER A 31 30.40 15.31 1.21
N GLY A 32 29.84 14.68 0.18
CA GLY A 32 28.49 14.60 -0.39
C GLY A 32 28.61 14.52 -1.93
N GLY A 33 28.10 13.45 -2.56
CA GLY A 33 27.73 13.36 -3.99
C GLY A 33 28.63 12.51 -4.92
N ALA A 34 28.17 11.91 -6.04
CA ALA A 34 26.85 11.52 -6.56
C ALA A 34 27.05 10.68 -7.87
N VAL A 35 26.14 9.71 -8.15
CA VAL A 35 25.60 9.17 -9.44
C VAL A 35 26.47 8.55 -10.57
N GLN A 36 26.21 7.28 -10.96
CA GLN A 36 25.41 6.86 -12.15
C GLN A 36 25.45 5.33 -12.40
N ALA A 37 24.30 4.75 -12.79
CA ALA A 37 24.07 3.35 -13.15
C ALA A 37 23.85 3.19 -14.67
N LEU A 38 24.19 2.02 -15.24
CA LEU A 38 23.93 1.64 -16.63
C LEU A 38 23.27 0.25 -16.68
N CYS A 39 22.14 0.13 -17.39
CA CYS A 39 21.36 -1.08 -17.61
C CYS A 39 21.84 -1.88 -18.84
N VAL A 40 21.67 -3.21 -18.83
CA VAL A 40 21.74 -4.07 -20.02
C VAL A 40 20.60 -5.11 -19.95
N VAL A 41 19.89 -5.29 -21.07
CA VAL A 41 18.81 -6.28 -21.29
C VAL A 41 19.25 -7.21 -22.43
N PRO A 42 18.84 -8.50 -22.44
CA PRO A 42 18.74 -9.25 -23.70
C PRO A 42 17.35 -9.83 -23.97
N ASP A 43 17.24 -10.33 -25.20
CA ASP A 43 16.15 -10.29 -26.18
C ASP A 43 15.25 -11.56 -26.24
N GLU A 44 14.18 -11.44 -27.03
CA GLU A 44 12.95 -12.24 -27.25
C GLU A 44 13.07 -13.75 -27.61
N ALA A 45 12.01 -14.55 -27.28
CA ALA A 45 11.57 -15.72 -28.06
C ALA A 45 10.12 -16.23 -27.74
N SER A 46 9.17 -15.83 -28.59
CA SER A 46 8.03 -16.59 -29.20
C SER A 46 7.16 -17.60 -28.40
N ALA A 47 5.95 -17.14 -28.07
CA ALA A 47 4.59 -17.63 -28.39
C ALA A 47 4.20 -19.14 -28.38
N GLU A 48 3.14 -19.45 -27.60
CA GLU A 48 2.03 -20.30 -28.04
C GLU A 48 0.70 -19.70 -27.52
N SER A 49 -0.26 -19.45 -28.42
CA SER A 49 -1.54 -18.80 -28.15
C SER A 49 -2.62 -19.80 -27.72
N VAL A 50 -3.30 -19.57 -26.60
CA VAL A 50 -4.51 -20.29 -26.21
C VAL A 50 -5.71 -19.33 -26.17
N VAL A 51 -6.78 -19.76 -26.81
CA VAL A 51 -8.04 -19.05 -27.04
C VAL A 51 -8.88 -19.04 -25.75
N ILE A 52 -9.43 -17.88 -25.42
CA ILE A 52 -10.34 -17.58 -24.30
C ILE A 52 -11.67 -18.35 -24.45
N ALA A 53 -12.18 -18.89 -23.34
CA ALA A 53 -13.58 -19.28 -23.19
C ALA A 53 -14.26 -18.40 -22.13
N ASP A 54 -15.43 -17.85 -22.48
CA ASP A 54 -16.24 -16.92 -21.71
C ASP A 54 -16.76 -17.48 -20.37
N GLY A 55 -16.79 -16.59 -19.36
CA GLY A 55 -17.71 -16.66 -18.23
C GLY A 55 -17.09 -16.87 -16.84
N ASP A 56 -16.54 -15.80 -16.25
CA ASP A 56 -16.42 -15.68 -14.79
C ASP A 56 -17.21 -14.44 -14.30
N PRO A 57 -18.33 -14.61 -13.57
CA PRO A 57 -19.10 -13.51 -13.01
C PRO A 57 -18.59 -13.16 -11.61
N ALA A 58 -17.49 -12.42 -11.54
CA ALA A 58 -17.09 -11.70 -10.32
C ALA A 58 -16.26 -10.47 -10.71
N GLY A 59 -16.90 -9.52 -11.37
CA GLY A 59 -16.35 -8.19 -11.59
C GLY A 59 -16.30 -7.41 -10.27
N GLU A 60 -15.11 -7.17 -9.72
CA GLU A 60 -14.89 -6.22 -8.64
C GLU A 60 -13.91 -5.14 -9.10
N GLY A 61 -14.45 -4.22 -9.90
CA GLY A 61 -13.76 -3.08 -10.48
C GLY A 61 -13.45 -1.96 -9.48
N GLY A 62 -12.41 -1.17 -9.83
CA GLY A 62 -12.09 0.11 -9.21
C GLY A 62 -10.59 0.37 -9.06
N LEU A 63 -9.87 0.53 -10.18
CA LEU A 63 -8.53 1.12 -10.22
C LEU A 63 -8.62 2.56 -9.65
N GLY A 64 -7.71 2.96 -8.75
CA GLY A 64 -7.74 4.30 -8.16
C GLY A 64 -6.40 4.69 -7.53
N PHE A 65 -5.97 5.92 -7.83
CA PHE A 65 -4.73 6.54 -7.35
C PHE A 65 -4.78 6.89 -5.85
N GLU A 66 -3.62 7.19 -5.25
CA GLU A 66 -3.50 7.52 -3.83
C GLU A 66 -4.28 8.79 -3.43
N LEU A 67 -4.97 8.72 -2.28
CA LEU A 67 -5.67 9.87 -1.71
C LEU A 67 -4.76 10.59 -0.69
N PRO A 68 -4.74 11.92 -0.67
CA PRO A 68 -4.01 12.65 0.36
C PRO A 68 -4.54 12.38 1.76
N ALA A 69 -3.65 12.37 2.74
CA ALA A 69 -4.03 12.36 4.14
C ALA A 69 -4.94 13.58 4.49
N PRO A 70 -5.92 13.40 5.40
CA PRO A 70 -6.71 14.51 5.90
C PRO A 70 -5.81 15.51 6.63
N ALA A 71 -6.01 16.81 6.35
CA ALA A 71 -5.30 17.88 7.03
C ALA A 71 -6.25 18.63 7.98
N THR A 72 -5.79 19.76 8.50
CA THR A 72 -6.62 20.72 9.25
C THR A 72 -6.78 22.00 8.43
N PRO A 73 -7.86 22.78 8.62
CA PRO A 73 -8.95 22.57 9.59
C PRO A 73 -9.92 21.44 9.19
N ARG A 74 -10.64 20.88 10.16
CA ARG A 74 -11.78 19.94 10.00
C ARG A 74 -12.97 20.48 10.80
N LEU A 75 -14.21 20.18 10.42
CA LEU A 75 -15.40 20.69 11.11
C LEU A 75 -16.44 19.60 11.41
N ALA A 76 -16.96 18.94 10.38
CA ALA A 76 -18.00 17.93 10.52
C ALA A 76 -17.43 16.65 11.13
N SER A 77 -16.27 16.20 10.63
CA SER A 77 -15.62 14.96 11.07
C SER A 77 -15.09 14.97 12.50
N LEU A 78 -15.02 16.14 13.14
CA LEU A 78 -14.68 16.27 14.55
C LEU A 78 -15.82 15.82 15.48
N ARG A 79 -17.06 15.84 14.99
CA ARG A 79 -18.28 15.58 15.78
C ARG A 79 -19.10 14.41 15.23
N ASN A 80 -18.96 14.12 13.94
CA ASN A 80 -19.73 13.11 13.24
C ASN A 80 -18.79 11.96 12.81
N PRO A 81 -18.85 10.77 13.43
CA PRO A 81 -18.08 9.63 12.97
C PRO A 81 -18.60 9.12 11.61
N ALA A 82 -17.76 8.39 10.88
CA ALA A 82 -18.13 7.72 9.64
C ALA A 82 -19.32 6.77 9.88
N ALA A 83 -20.41 6.96 9.14
CA ALA A 83 -21.61 6.13 9.24
C ALA A 83 -21.50 4.87 8.36
N THR A 84 -22.22 3.81 8.71
CA THR A 84 -22.31 2.62 7.85
C THR A 84 -22.92 2.97 6.49
N ILE A 85 -22.38 2.41 5.41
CA ILE A 85 -22.90 2.62 4.06
C ILE A 85 -24.00 1.59 3.79
N PRO A 86 -25.21 2.01 3.38
CA PRO A 86 -26.23 1.11 2.84
C PRO A 86 -25.72 0.35 1.61
N ASP A 87 -26.07 -0.94 1.45
CA ASP A 87 -25.51 -1.80 0.39
C ASP A 87 -25.87 -1.31 -1.03
N ASP A 88 -27.09 -0.80 -1.22
CA ASP A 88 -27.56 -0.16 -2.44
C ASP A 88 -26.72 1.07 -2.80
N VAL A 89 -26.49 1.94 -1.82
CA VAL A 89 -25.64 3.13 -2.00
C VAL A 89 -24.18 2.74 -2.28
N LYS A 90 -23.67 1.70 -1.61
CA LYS A 90 -22.32 1.19 -1.84
C LYS A 90 -22.15 0.66 -3.26
N ALA A 91 -23.15 -0.04 -3.81
CA ALA A 91 -23.12 -0.51 -5.18
C ALA A 91 -22.99 0.64 -6.19
N HIS A 92 -23.65 1.79 -5.94
CA HIS A 92 -23.48 2.98 -6.77
C HIS A 92 -22.07 3.57 -6.69
N TYR A 93 -21.44 3.62 -5.50
CA TYR A 93 -20.04 4.05 -5.37
C TYR A 93 -19.09 3.15 -6.15
N LEU A 94 -19.27 1.83 -6.08
CA LEU A 94 -18.46 0.86 -6.81
C LEU A 94 -18.64 0.99 -8.32
N ALA A 95 -19.88 1.12 -8.80
CA ALA A 95 -20.17 1.30 -10.23
C ALA A 95 -19.57 2.60 -10.80
N ALA A 96 -19.65 3.69 -10.04
CA ALA A 96 -19.05 4.96 -10.46
C ALA A 96 -17.51 4.95 -10.36
N ALA A 97 -16.97 4.32 -9.32
CA ALA A 97 -15.53 4.09 -9.16
C ALA A 97 -14.95 3.28 -10.31
N ASP A 98 -15.64 2.20 -10.72
CA ASP A 98 -15.26 1.39 -11.87
C ASP A 98 -15.32 2.23 -13.17
N ARG A 99 -16.41 2.94 -13.44
CA ARG A 99 -16.53 3.73 -14.67
C ARG A 99 -15.48 4.83 -14.80
N TYR A 100 -15.19 5.53 -13.72
CA TYR A 100 -14.30 6.70 -13.72
C TYR A 100 -12.89 6.41 -13.22
N GLN A 101 -12.61 5.15 -12.83
CA GLN A 101 -11.31 4.73 -12.32
C GLN A 101 -10.89 5.59 -11.13
N LEU A 102 -11.81 5.74 -10.17
CA LEU A 102 -11.63 6.52 -8.94
C LEU A 102 -11.65 5.60 -7.72
N PRO A 103 -10.96 5.96 -6.63
CA PRO A 103 -11.17 5.27 -5.35
C PRO A 103 -12.64 5.39 -4.92
N TRP A 104 -13.35 4.27 -4.77
CA TRP A 104 -14.75 4.29 -4.30
C TRP A 104 -14.87 4.92 -2.91
N THR A 105 -13.81 4.86 -2.10
CA THR A 105 -13.73 5.51 -0.78
C THR A 105 -13.73 7.04 -0.88
N LEU A 106 -13.24 7.63 -1.98
CA LEU A 106 -13.35 9.06 -2.23
C LEU A 106 -14.81 9.47 -2.45
N LEU A 107 -15.55 8.70 -3.26
CA LEU A 107 -16.99 8.92 -3.49
C LEU A 107 -17.79 8.69 -2.21
N ALA A 108 -17.44 7.67 -1.42
CA ALA A 108 -18.02 7.46 -0.10
C ALA A 108 -17.71 8.60 0.87
N GLY A 109 -16.49 9.17 0.84
CA GLY A 109 -16.13 10.34 1.64
C GLY A 109 -17.01 11.55 1.35
N VAL A 110 -17.25 11.82 0.06
CA VAL A 110 -18.19 12.88 -0.37
C VAL A 110 -19.62 12.53 0.08
N GLY A 111 -20.11 11.33 -0.18
CA GLY A 111 -21.47 10.94 0.22
C GLY A 111 -21.70 10.95 1.74
N MET A 112 -20.66 10.70 2.54
CA MET A 112 -20.71 10.83 4.00
C MET A 112 -20.84 12.28 4.43
N GLU A 113 -20.00 13.16 3.88
CA GLU A 113 -20.01 14.60 4.19
C GLU A 113 -21.32 15.27 3.76
N GLU A 114 -21.85 14.91 2.59
CA GLU A 114 -23.04 15.55 2.02
C GLU A 114 -24.34 15.13 2.73
N THR A 115 -24.53 13.84 2.98
CA THR A 115 -25.84 13.32 3.41
C THR A 115 -25.77 12.16 4.40
N ALA A 116 -24.57 11.82 4.87
CA ALA A 116 -24.31 10.57 5.59
C ALA A 116 -24.86 9.34 4.84
N HIS A 117 -24.56 9.27 3.53
CA HIS A 117 -25.04 8.24 2.60
C HIS A 117 -26.58 8.20 2.48
N GLY A 118 -27.20 9.36 2.33
CA GLY A 118 -28.63 9.47 2.06
C GLY A 118 -29.51 9.38 3.30
N ARG A 119 -28.95 9.57 4.50
CA ARG A 119 -29.73 9.69 5.75
C ARG A 119 -30.41 11.05 5.87
N THR A 120 -29.84 12.08 5.25
CA THR A 120 -30.45 13.41 5.13
C THR A 120 -30.58 13.76 3.65
N ARG A 121 -31.78 13.66 3.09
CA ARG A 121 -32.06 13.89 1.65
C ARG A 121 -32.83 15.19 1.37
N ALA A 122 -32.97 16.03 2.39
CA ALA A 122 -33.62 17.33 2.22
C ALA A 122 -32.80 18.20 1.26
N THR A 123 -33.48 18.99 0.44
CA THR A 123 -32.82 20.05 -0.32
C THR A 123 -32.19 21.04 0.65
N SER A 124 -30.89 21.32 0.49
CA SER A 124 -30.20 22.25 1.38
C SER A 124 -30.77 23.66 1.25
N SER A 125 -30.50 24.53 2.23
CA SER A 125 -30.89 25.95 2.15
C SER A 125 -30.25 26.68 0.95
N ALA A 126 -29.12 26.17 0.45
CA ALA A 126 -28.47 26.66 -0.77
C ALA A 126 -29.11 26.10 -2.05
N GLY A 127 -30.00 25.11 -1.94
CA GLY A 127 -30.70 24.49 -3.07
C GLY A 127 -30.04 23.21 -3.59
N ALA A 128 -29.09 22.63 -2.85
CA ALA A 128 -28.41 21.39 -3.22
C ALA A 128 -29.33 20.17 -3.08
N GLN A 129 -29.24 19.19 -3.99
CA GLN A 129 -30.19 18.08 -4.10
C GLN A 129 -29.49 16.73 -4.31
N GLY A 130 -30.20 15.65 -3.95
CA GLY A 130 -29.72 14.28 -4.16
C GLY A 130 -28.75 13.80 -3.09
N LEU A 131 -28.34 12.54 -3.24
CA LEU A 131 -27.39 11.84 -2.36
C LEU A 131 -26.05 12.57 -2.23
N MET A 132 -25.57 13.15 -3.33
CA MET A 132 -24.29 13.85 -3.42
C MET A 132 -24.43 15.39 -3.37
N GLN A 133 -25.62 15.90 -3.01
CA GLN A 133 -25.93 17.33 -2.82
C GLN A 133 -25.42 18.24 -3.95
N PHE A 134 -25.83 17.94 -5.17
CA PHE A 134 -25.50 18.78 -6.32
C PHE A 134 -26.31 20.07 -6.35
N MET A 135 -25.65 21.17 -6.73
CA MET A 135 -26.35 22.37 -7.17
C MET A 135 -26.95 22.15 -8.57
N PRO A 136 -28.19 22.58 -8.86
CA PRO A 136 -28.82 22.37 -10.16
C PRO A 136 -28.02 22.91 -11.35
N ALA A 137 -27.29 24.02 -11.18
CA ALA A 137 -26.44 24.58 -12.22
C ALA A 137 -25.21 23.70 -12.53
N THR A 138 -24.64 23.04 -11.52
CA THR A 138 -23.55 22.07 -11.68
C THR A 138 -24.09 20.80 -12.33
N TRP A 139 -25.27 20.32 -11.89
CA TRP A 139 -25.96 19.17 -12.49
C TRP A 139 -26.22 19.35 -13.98
N ALA A 140 -26.65 20.55 -14.41
CA ALA A 140 -26.89 20.83 -15.81
C ALA A 140 -25.65 20.66 -16.72
N ARG A 141 -24.44 20.64 -16.14
CA ARG A 141 -23.17 20.45 -16.87
C ARG A 141 -22.58 19.06 -16.72
N TYR A 142 -22.73 18.45 -15.55
CA TYR A 142 -22.03 17.21 -15.19
C TYR A 142 -22.96 16.03 -14.87
N GLY A 143 -24.27 16.25 -14.88
CA GLY A 143 -25.28 15.21 -14.66
C GLY A 143 -25.17 14.12 -15.71
N VAL A 144 -25.11 12.87 -15.26
CA VAL A 144 -25.08 11.68 -16.11
C VAL A 144 -26.10 10.67 -15.62
N ASP A 145 -26.71 9.97 -16.57
CA ASP A 145 -27.58 8.81 -16.30
C ASP A 145 -26.69 7.65 -15.83
N GLY A 146 -26.72 7.43 -14.52
CA GLY A 146 -26.01 6.36 -13.82
C GLY A 146 -26.86 5.11 -13.64
N SER A 147 -28.19 5.25 -13.66
CA SER A 147 -29.15 4.15 -13.54
C SER A 147 -29.38 3.39 -14.86
N GLY A 148 -29.13 4.05 -15.99
CA GLY A 148 -29.34 3.52 -17.34
C GLY A 148 -30.80 3.61 -17.83
N ASP A 149 -31.62 4.47 -17.22
CA ASP A 149 -33.05 4.59 -17.55
C ASP A 149 -33.35 5.58 -18.70
N GLY A 150 -32.32 6.23 -19.24
CA GLY A 150 -32.38 7.21 -20.31
C GLY A 150 -32.55 8.66 -19.83
N ARG A 151 -32.50 8.92 -18.52
CA ARG A 151 -32.61 10.26 -17.92
C ARG A 151 -31.55 10.47 -16.84
N ALA A 152 -31.11 11.72 -16.68
CA ALA A 152 -30.27 12.12 -15.55
C ALA A 152 -31.12 12.89 -14.53
N ASP A 153 -31.55 12.24 -13.46
CA ASP A 153 -32.28 12.85 -12.34
C ASP A 153 -31.35 13.07 -11.13
N ILE A 154 -31.24 14.34 -10.69
CA ILE A 154 -30.43 14.74 -9.55
C ILE A 154 -30.81 14.01 -8.24
N ARG A 155 -32.06 13.53 -8.14
CA ARG A 155 -32.57 12.82 -6.97
C ARG A 155 -32.45 11.31 -7.05
N ASP A 156 -32.09 10.75 -8.21
CA ASP A 156 -31.74 9.35 -8.32
C ASP A 156 -30.34 9.11 -7.74
N ASP A 157 -30.18 8.06 -6.93
CA ASP A 157 -28.93 7.82 -6.22
C ASP A 157 -27.80 7.36 -7.15
N ALA A 158 -28.13 6.54 -8.16
CA ALA A 158 -27.16 6.07 -9.13
C ALA A 158 -26.67 7.24 -9.98
N ASP A 159 -27.58 8.07 -10.47
CA ASP A 159 -27.27 9.27 -11.24
C ASP A 159 -26.46 10.26 -10.40
N SER A 160 -26.85 10.49 -9.14
CA SER A 160 -26.17 11.42 -8.23
C SER A 160 -24.71 11.02 -8.00
N VAL A 161 -24.45 9.74 -7.72
CA VAL A 161 -23.10 9.21 -7.49
C VAL A 161 -22.27 9.19 -8.77
N MET A 162 -22.85 8.74 -9.88
CA MET A 162 -22.19 8.72 -11.18
C MET A 162 -21.79 10.13 -11.64
N SER A 163 -22.64 11.13 -11.36
CA SER A 163 -22.37 12.54 -11.64
C SER A 163 -21.29 13.13 -10.73
N ALA A 164 -21.20 12.70 -9.47
CA ALA A 164 -20.10 13.08 -8.58
C ALA A 164 -18.75 12.61 -9.13
N ALA A 165 -18.68 11.35 -9.57
CA ALA A 165 -17.47 10.82 -10.20
C ALA A 165 -17.10 11.55 -11.49
N ASN A 166 -18.09 11.86 -12.35
CA ASN A 166 -17.90 12.67 -13.54
C ASN A 166 -17.33 14.05 -13.20
N TYR A 167 -17.92 14.73 -12.23
CA TYR A 167 -17.54 16.09 -11.85
C TYR A 167 -16.13 16.15 -11.24
N LEU A 168 -15.78 15.21 -10.37
CA LEU A 168 -14.43 15.11 -9.82
C LEU A 168 -13.40 14.84 -10.92
N THR A 169 -13.72 13.96 -11.87
CA THR A 169 -12.87 13.65 -13.02
C THR A 169 -12.65 14.87 -13.91
N ALA A 170 -13.73 15.58 -14.27
CA ALA A 170 -13.65 16.83 -15.03
C ALA A 170 -12.89 17.93 -14.28
N SER A 171 -12.93 17.90 -12.95
CA SER A 171 -12.15 18.78 -12.07
C SER A 171 -10.70 18.31 -11.91
N GLY A 172 -10.26 17.25 -12.59
CA GLY A 172 -8.89 16.76 -12.63
C GLY A 172 -8.43 16.09 -11.34
N VAL A 173 -9.33 15.34 -10.68
CA VAL A 173 -9.02 14.54 -9.49
C VAL A 173 -7.87 13.55 -9.70
N THR A 174 -7.67 13.09 -10.94
CA THR A 174 -6.61 12.15 -11.35
C THR A 174 -5.20 12.76 -11.43
N ALA A 175 -5.06 14.08 -11.26
CA ALA A 175 -3.77 14.78 -11.34
C ALA A 175 -2.95 14.68 -10.03
N GLY A 176 -2.88 13.48 -9.45
CA GLY A 176 -2.20 13.19 -8.18
C GLY A 176 -2.80 13.91 -6.97
N ILE A 177 -2.07 13.93 -5.85
CA ILE A 177 -2.50 14.51 -4.56
C ILE A 177 -3.05 15.94 -4.71
N ALA A 178 -2.35 16.80 -5.46
CA ALA A 178 -2.80 18.17 -5.70
C ALA A 178 -4.09 18.22 -6.53
N GLY A 179 -4.25 17.30 -7.49
CA GLY A 179 -5.48 17.12 -8.27
C GLY A 179 -6.67 16.76 -7.40
N VAL A 180 -6.50 15.83 -6.45
CA VAL A 180 -7.56 15.43 -5.52
C VAL A 180 -8.05 16.61 -4.69
N ARG A 181 -7.14 17.32 -4.04
CA ARG A 181 -7.49 18.47 -3.20
C ARG A 181 -8.16 19.57 -4.01
N ARG A 182 -7.66 19.84 -5.22
CA ARG A 182 -8.25 20.82 -6.14
C ARG A 182 -9.65 20.41 -6.62
N ALA A 183 -9.87 19.14 -6.92
CA ALA A 183 -11.17 18.63 -7.34
C ALA A 183 -12.20 18.67 -6.21
N LEU A 184 -11.82 18.28 -4.99
CA LEU A 184 -12.67 18.41 -3.80
C LEU A 184 -12.97 19.88 -3.47
N PHE A 185 -11.99 20.78 -3.64
CA PHE A 185 -12.21 22.22 -3.47
C PHE A 185 -13.12 22.80 -4.55
N ALA A 186 -13.04 22.30 -5.79
CA ALA A 186 -14.00 22.64 -6.84
C ALA A 186 -15.41 22.12 -6.51
N TYR A 187 -15.50 20.98 -5.83
CA TYR A 187 -16.77 20.42 -5.33
C TYR A 187 -17.41 21.34 -4.29
N ASN A 188 -16.63 21.76 -3.29
CA ASN A 188 -17.02 22.73 -2.29
C ASN A 188 -15.80 23.59 -1.93
N HIS A 189 -15.92 24.91 -2.10
CA HIS A 189 -14.81 25.89 -2.02
C HIS A 189 -14.40 26.17 -0.55
N ALA A 190 -14.15 25.12 0.22
CA ALA A 190 -13.81 25.16 1.63
C ALA A 190 -12.74 24.12 1.95
N ASP A 191 -11.60 24.58 2.50
CA ASP A 191 -10.52 23.67 2.91
C ASP A 191 -10.97 22.67 3.99
N TRP A 192 -11.87 23.09 4.89
CA TRP A 192 -12.41 22.19 5.91
C TRP A 192 -13.22 21.04 5.31
N TYR A 193 -13.94 21.29 4.22
CA TYR A 193 -14.71 20.27 3.52
C TYR A 193 -13.78 19.25 2.86
N VAL A 194 -12.74 19.72 2.17
CA VAL A 194 -11.71 18.87 1.57
C VAL A 194 -11.13 17.92 2.62
N ASN A 195 -10.81 18.47 3.80
CA ASN A 195 -10.22 17.68 4.89
C ASN A 195 -11.20 16.72 5.57
N ASP A 196 -12.47 17.10 5.70
CA ASP A 196 -13.53 16.22 6.24
C ASP A 196 -13.80 15.05 5.29
N VAL A 197 -13.92 15.31 3.98
CA VAL A 197 -14.06 14.26 2.95
C VAL A 197 -12.88 13.31 2.96
N LEU A 198 -11.64 13.81 2.99
CA LEU A 198 -10.44 12.96 3.05
C LEU A 198 -10.37 12.17 4.35
N TYR A 199 -10.88 12.71 5.46
CA TYR A 199 -10.96 11.98 6.72
C TYR A 199 -11.96 10.82 6.62
N TYR A 200 -13.13 11.04 6.04
CA TYR A 200 -14.11 9.97 5.84
C TYR A 200 -13.65 8.94 4.81
N ALA A 201 -13.06 9.39 3.71
CA ALA A 201 -12.42 8.49 2.74
C ALA A 201 -11.35 7.63 3.40
N ALA A 202 -10.54 8.21 4.31
CA ALA A 202 -9.61 7.46 5.14
C ALA A 202 -10.29 6.43 6.04
N ALA A 203 -11.38 6.81 6.72
CA ALA A 203 -12.15 5.93 7.60
C ALA A 203 -12.81 4.75 6.87
N TYR A 204 -13.20 4.92 5.60
CA TYR A 204 -13.77 3.86 4.76
C TYR A 204 -12.73 2.96 4.08
N GLY A 205 -11.44 3.15 4.39
CA GLY A 205 -10.35 2.32 3.86
C GLY A 205 -9.27 3.09 3.10
N GLY A 206 -9.23 4.43 3.20
CA GLY A 206 -8.13 5.34 2.87
C GLY A 206 -7.05 4.81 1.94
N GLY A 207 -7.02 5.34 0.72
CA GLY A 207 -6.03 4.99 -0.28
C GLY A 207 -4.60 5.05 0.23
N VAL A 208 -3.95 3.88 0.21
CA VAL A 208 -2.51 3.67 -0.04
C VAL A 208 -2.40 2.45 -0.96
N VAL A 209 -1.85 2.64 -2.16
CA VAL A 209 -1.26 1.59 -3.01
C VAL A 209 0.21 1.95 -3.17
N ALA A 210 1.11 0.99 -2.98
CA ALA A 210 2.54 1.17 -3.21
C ALA A 210 2.84 1.13 -4.73
N GLY A 211 3.79 1.89 -5.30
CA GLY A 211 4.65 2.89 -4.68
C GLY A 211 5.58 3.59 -5.69
N ASP A 212 5.82 4.88 -5.43
CA ASP A 212 7.08 5.54 -5.71
C ASP A 212 8.14 4.98 -4.72
N PRO A 213 9.34 4.56 -5.16
CA PRO A 213 10.40 4.04 -4.29
C PRO A 213 10.97 5.06 -3.28
N SER A 214 10.36 6.24 -3.09
CA SER A 214 10.84 7.27 -2.19
C SER A 214 9.88 7.77 -1.10
N ASP A 215 8.66 7.24 -0.96
CA ASP A 215 7.75 7.63 0.14
C ASP A 215 7.10 6.44 0.85
N CYS A 216 7.38 6.30 2.15
CA CYS A 216 6.97 5.18 3.01
C CYS A 216 5.85 5.61 3.97
N GLY A 217 4.60 5.19 3.71
CA GLY A 217 3.53 5.22 4.72
C GLY A 217 3.83 4.29 5.91
N ILE A 218 3.48 4.72 7.14
CA ILE A 218 3.97 4.21 8.45
C ILE A 218 5.35 3.55 8.33
N GLY A 219 6.34 4.41 8.07
CA GLY A 219 7.65 4.05 7.59
C GLY A 219 8.50 3.19 8.53
N GLY A 220 9.18 2.22 7.91
CA GLY A 220 10.38 1.56 8.39
C GLY A 220 10.79 0.44 7.43
N GLN A 221 12.08 0.31 7.14
CA GLN A 221 12.66 -0.84 6.40
C GLN A 221 12.63 -2.14 7.25
N GLY A 222 11.75 -2.20 8.27
CA GLY A 222 11.88 -3.10 9.41
C GLY A 222 13.20 -2.88 10.16
N ASN A 223 13.79 -3.96 10.63
CA ASN A 223 15.11 -3.96 11.26
C ASN A 223 16.14 -4.60 10.32
N PRO A 224 16.85 -3.80 9.48
CA PRO A 224 17.83 -4.32 8.54
C PRO A 224 19.06 -4.95 9.20
N ALA A 225 19.23 -4.78 10.53
CA ALA A 225 20.31 -5.40 11.30
C ALA A 225 19.98 -6.85 11.72
N LEU A 226 18.77 -7.34 11.48
CA LEU A 226 18.45 -8.73 11.79
C LEU A 226 19.21 -9.69 10.87
N PRO A 227 19.86 -10.72 11.43
CA PRO A 227 20.41 -11.78 10.61
C PRO A 227 19.28 -12.53 9.89
N PRO A 228 19.50 -13.00 8.65
CA PRO A 228 18.52 -13.84 7.96
C PRO A 228 18.35 -15.18 8.67
N LEU A 229 17.20 -15.84 8.48
CA LEU A 229 16.98 -17.21 8.96
C LEU A 229 18.06 -18.17 8.39
N PRO A 230 18.61 -19.08 9.21
CA PRO A 230 19.51 -20.12 8.73
C PRO A 230 18.85 -21.00 7.67
N ASN A 231 19.63 -21.46 6.68
CA ASN A 231 19.13 -22.31 5.59
C ASN A 231 18.42 -23.58 6.09
N GLN A 232 18.84 -24.15 7.22
CA GLN A 232 18.18 -25.32 7.81
C GLN A 232 16.75 -25.00 8.27
N GLN A 233 16.50 -23.80 8.79
CA GLN A 233 15.15 -23.38 9.16
C GLN A 233 14.29 -23.17 7.92
N ILE A 234 14.82 -22.52 6.87
CA ILE A 234 14.11 -22.38 5.59
C ILE A 234 13.78 -23.74 4.97
N ALA A 235 14.71 -24.71 5.03
CA ALA A 235 14.46 -26.07 4.57
C ALA A 235 13.32 -26.75 5.34
N THR A 236 13.21 -26.53 6.65
CA THR A 236 12.09 -27.03 7.48
C THR A 236 10.76 -26.39 7.07
N VAL A 237 10.74 -25.08 6.80
CA VAL A 237 9.55 -24.37 6.30
C VAL A 237 9.09 -24.97 4.97
N PHE A 238 10.02 -25.19 4.03
CA PHE A 238 9.68 -25.80 2.73
C PHE A 238 9.32 -27.26 2.80
N ALA A 239 9.90 -28.05 3.72
CA ALA A 239 9.52 -29.44 3.92
C ALA A 239 8.04 -29.56 4.30
N PHE A 240 7.57 -28.69 5.21
CA PHE A 240 6.15 -28.59 5.53
C PHE A 240 5.34 -28.09 4.35
N ALA A 241 5.72 -26.97 3.73
CA ALA A 241 4.97 -26.35 2.65
C ALA A 241 4.77 -27.32 1.46
N THR A 242 5.82 -28.05 1.08
CA THR A 242 5.79 -29.06 0.01
C THR A 242 4.89 -30.24 0.36
N ALA A 243 4.84 -30.65 1.62
CA ALA A 243 3.97 -31.73 2.08
C ALA A 243 2.47 -31.37 1.99
N GLN A 244 2.12 -30.09 1.86
CA GLN A 244 0.74 -29.62 1.71
C GLN A 244 0.33 -29.43 0.24
N LEU A 245 1.21 -29.65 -0.74
CA LEU A 245 0.88 -29.45 -2.15
C LEU A 245 -0.38 -30.24 -2.55
N GLY A 246 -1.33 -29.55 -3.19
CA GLY A 246 -2.60 -30.12 -3.61
C GLY A 246 -3.73 -30.00 -2.59
N GLU A 247 -3.45 -29.67 -1.32
CA GLU A 247 -4.48 -29.46 -0.30
C GLU A 247 -5.39 -28.28 -0.69
N PRO A 248 -6.72 -28.34 -0.44
CA PRO A 248 -7.64 -27.31 -0.88
C PRO A 248 -7.37 -25.93 -0.28
N TYR A 249 -7.54 -24.89 -1.10
CA TYR A 249 -7.70 -23.52 -0.61
C TYR A 249 -9.14 -23.35 -0.11
N VAL A 250 -9.31 -22.91 1.14
CA VAL A 250 -10.61 -22.59 1.72
C VAL A 250 -10.48 -21.30 2.53
N TYR A 251 -11.26 -20.29 2.14
CA TYR A 251 -11.26 -19.00 2.82
C TYR A 251 -11.54 -19.14 4.32
N GLY A 252 -10.66 -18.59 5.17
CA GLY A 252 -10.77 -18.63 6.63
C GLY A 252 -10.29 -19.94 7.27
N ALA A 253 -9.87 -20.95 6.48
CA ALA A 253 -9.36 -22.21 7.01
C ALA A 253 -8.07 -22.04 7.82
N ASN A 254 -7.80 -22.99 8.71
CA ASN A 254 -6.65 -22.97 9.63
C ASN A 254 -5.82 -24.26 9.59
N GLY A 255 -6.01 -25.11 8.57
CA GLY A 255 -5.39 -26.43 8.50
C GLY A 255 -6.11 -27.51 9.32
N PRO A 256 -5.57 -28.74 9.33
CA PRO A 256 -4.40 -29.16 8.54
C PRO A 256 -4.74 -29.66 7.12
N THR A 257 -6.02 -29.85 6.77
CA THR A 257 -6.45 -30.44 5.49
C THR A 257 -7.08 -29.42 4.53
N SER A 258 -6.95 -28.13 4.84
CA SER A 258 -7.35 -27.01 3.98
C SER A 258 -6.78 -25.73 4.55
N TRP A 259 -6.40 -24.81 3.67
CA TRP A 259 -5.64 -23.64 4.04
C TRP A 259 -6.20 -22.37 3.42
N ASP A 260 -6.01 -21.23 4.08
CA ASP A 260 -5.98 -19.94 3.39
C ASP A 260 -4.54 -19.43 3.36
N CYS A 261 -4.30 -18.36 2.59
CA CYS A 261 -2.95 -17.84 2.36
C CYS A 261 -2.18 -17.58 3.66
N SER A 262 -2.81 -16.88 4.60
CA SER A 262 -2.19 -16.49 5.86
C SER A 262 -2.12 -17.59 6.91
N SER A 263 -3.06 -18.56 6.91
CA SER A 263 -2.97 -19.71 7.81
C SER A 263 -1.92 -20.72 7.33
N PHE A 264 -1.72 -20.85 6.02
CA PHE A 264 -0.65 -21.63 5.42
C PHE A 264 0.74 -21.09 5.80
N THR A 265 0.99 -19.79 5.58
CA THR A 265 2.28 -19.18 5.95
C THR A 265 2.54 -19.30 7.43
N ARG A 266 1.53 -19.05 8.27
CA ARG A 266 1.63 -19.23 9.72
C ARG A 266 2.00 -20.66 10.11
N ALA A 267 1.38 -21.67 9.51
CA ALA A 267 1.68 -23.07 9.82
C ALA A 267 3.07 -23.50 9.36
N ALA A 268 3.54 -22.98 8.22
CA ALA A 268 4.87 -23.25 7.70
C ALA A 268 5.97 -22.64 8.59
N PHE A 269 5.83 -21.37 8.99
CA PHE A 269 6.78 -20.70 9.89
C PHE A 269 6.71 -21.19 11.34
N ALA A 270 5.56 -21.71 11.78
CA ALA A 270 5.44 -22.35 13.10
C ALA A 270 6.36 -23.57 13.26
N GLN A 271 6.74 -24.25 12.17
CA GLN A 271 7.67 -25.39 12.21
C GLN A 271 9.07 -25.02 12.70
N ILE A 272 9.42 -23.74 12.63
CA ILE A 272 10.70 -23.20 13.08
C ILE A 272 10.55 -22.30 14.32
N GLY A 273 9.38 -22.33 14.97
CA GLY A 273 9.10 -21.57 16.18
C GLY A 273 8.77 -20.09 15.96
N VAL A 274 8.51 -19.67 14.72
CA VAL A 274 8.09 -18.29 14.40
C VAL A 274 6.56 -18.21 14.39
N THR A 275 5.97 -17.37 15.25
CA THR A 275 4.52 -17.24 15.39
C THR A 275 3.99 -16.07 14.57
N LEU A 276 3.64 -16.34 13.31
CA LEU A 276 3.02 -15.31 12.48
C LEU A 276 1.56 -15.02 12.91
N PRO A 277 1.12 -13.74 12.86
CA PRO A 277 -0.29 -13.38 13.06
C PRO A 277 -1.24 -14.03 12.05
N ARG A 278 -2.53 -14.02 12.37
CA ARG A 278 -3.54 -14.78 11.61
C ARG A 278 -3.79 -14.25 10.19
N THR A 279 -3.72 -12.94 9.95
CA THR A 279 -4.12 -12.34 8.66
C THR A 279 -2.90 -11.85 7.89
N ALA A 280 -2.96 -11.86 6.55
CA ALA A 280 -1.85 -11.41 5.70
C ALA A 280 -1.40 -9.98 6.05
N ALA A 281 -2.34 -9.04 6.23
CA ALA A 281 -2.04 -7.67 6.67
C ALA A 281 -1.37 -7.62 8.05
N ALA A 282 -1.78 -8.45 9.01
CA ALA A 282 -1.14 -8.51 10.32
C ALA A 282 0.27 -9.11 10.24
N GLN A 283 0.51 -10.06 9.33
CA GLN A 283 1.84 -10.60 9.07
C GLN A 283 2.78 -9.54 8.49
N GLN A 284 2.32 -8.76 7.50
CA GLN A 284 3.08 -7.63 6.96
C GLN A 284 3.42 -6.61 8.06
N ASN A 285 2.43 -6.21 8.87
CA ASN A 285 2.64 -5.28 9.98
C ASN A 285 3.64 -5.83 11.00
N TRP A 286 3.60 -7.14 11.27
CA TRP A 286 4.50 -7.78 12.22
C TRP A 286 5.95 -7.76 11.72
N VAL A 287 6.21 -8.12 10.45
CA VAL A 287 7.58 -8.01 9.91
C VAL A 287 8.07 -6.56 9.87
N ALA A 288 7.18 -5.60 9.55
CA ALA A 288 7.49 -4.17 9.54
C ALA A 288 7.81 -3.60 10.93
N GLN A 289 7.25 -4.16 12.00
CA GLN A 289 7.50 -3.76 13.39
C GLN A 289 8.85 -4.23 13.94
N GLY A 290 9.76 -4.67 13.07
CA GLY A 290 11.13 -5.05 13.45
C GLY A 290 11.32 -6.55 13.69
N HIS A 291 10.40 -7.38 13.21
CA HIS A 291 10.58 -8.84 13.15
C HIS A 291 11.09 -9.33 11.79
N GLY A 292 11.24 -8.42 10.83
CA GLY A 292 11.88 -8.65 9.55
C GLY A 292 12.45 -7.36 8.98
N TYR A 293 12.81 -7.40 7.72
CA TYR A 293 13.23 -6.23 6.95
C TYR A 293 12.76 -6.32 5.50
N GLN A 294 12.57 -5.15 4.89
CA GLN A 294 12.08 -5.06 3.53
C GLN A 294 13.16 -5.50 2.54
N VAL A 295 12.73 -6.17 1.47
CA VAL A 295 13.58 -6.66 0.38
C VAL A 295 13.11 -6.01 -0.92
N SER A 296 14.04 -5.49 -1.70
CA SER A 296 13.75 -4.94 -3.03
C SER A 296 13.44 -6.06 -4.02
N LEU A 297 12.58 -5.77 -5.00
CA LEU A 297 12.33 -6.68 -6.12
C LEU A 297 13.65 -7.03 -6.84
N GLY A 298 13.83 -8.31 -7.17
CA GLY A 298 15.08 -8.87 -7.69
C GLY A 298 16.13 -9.22 -6.62
N GLN A 299 15.86 -8.95 -5.34
CA GLN A 299 16.72 -9.32 -4.21
C GLN A 299 16.09 -10.33 -3.25
N GLU A 300 14.89 -10.81 -3.60
CA GLU A 300 14.21 -11.88 -2.88
C GLU A 300 15.05 -13.17 -2.82
N ARG A 301 14.87 -13.89 -1.73
CA ARG A 301 15.50 -15.20 -1.47
C ARG A 301 14.41 -16.20 -1.09
N PRO A 302 14.68 -17.51 -1.25
CA PRO A 302 13.77 -18.54 -0.78
C PRO A 302 13.41 -18.34 0.70
N GLY A 303 12.12 -18.33 1.00
CA GLY A 303 11.56 -18.09 2.33
C GLY A 303 11.17 -16.64 2.62
N ASP A 304 11.48 -15.68 1.74
CA ASP A 304 10.93 -14.32 1.87
C ASP A 304 9.40 -14.34 1.67
N LEU A 305 8.71 -13.38 2.29
CA LEU A 305 7.26 -13.23 2.16
C LEU A 305 6.94 -12.15 1.14
N ILE A 306 6.10 -12.48 0.16
CA ILE A 306 5.51 -11.50 -0.76
C ILE A 306 4.10 -11.20 -0.27
N PHE A 307 3.79 -9.91 -0.14
CA PHE A 307 2.44 -9.45 0.17
C PHE A 307 1.86 -8.74 -1.04
N THR A 308 0.70 -9.21 -1.49
CA THR A 308 -0.03 -8.62 -2.62
C THR A 308 -1.45 -8.25 -2.20
N ASP A 309 -2.12 -7.55 -3.09
CA ASP A 309 -3.57 -7.43 -3.05
C ASP A 309 -4.25 -8.76 -3.35
N SER A 310 -5.58 -8.77 -3.16
CA SER A 310 -6.46 -9.92 -3.41
C SER A 310 -7.89 -9.42 -3.61
N TYR A 311 -8.89 -10.27 -3.35
CA TYR A 311 -10.32 -9.91 -3.20
C TYR A 311 -10.58 -8.76 -2.21
N LEU A 312 -9.61 -8.39 -1.38
CA LEU A 312 -9.68 -7.24 -0.47
C LEU A 312 -9.41 -5.90 -1.18
N GLY A 313 -9.12 -5.94 -2.48
CA GLY A 313 -8.88 -4.80 -3.35
C GLY A 313 -7.39 -4.43 -3.44
N PRO A 314 -7.05 -3.60 -4.44
CA PRO A 314 -5.67 -3.31 -4.84
C PRO A 314 -4.80 -2.56 -3.81
N ASN A 315 -5.40 -2.16 -2.70
CA ASN A 315 -4.86 -1.19 -1.74
C ASN A 315 -4.77 -1.78 -0.33
N ARG A 316 -4.98 -3.10 -0.20
CA ARG A 316 -4.90 -3.81 1.06
C ARG A 316 -4.16 -5.10 0.84
N VAL A 317 -3.18 -5.38 1.70
CA VAL A 317 -2.60 -6.72 1.80
C VAL A 317 -3.72 -7.70 2.08
N GLY A 318 -4.05 -8.46 1.04
CA GLY A 318 -5.12 -9.42 1.06
C GLY A 318 -4.63 -10.83 0.78
N HIS A 319 -3.36 -10.96 0.41
CA HIS A 319 -2.71 -12.21 0.16
C HIS A 319 -1.26 -12.19 0.63
N VAL A 320 -0.76 -13.37 0.97
CA VAL A 320 0.64 -13.56 1.38
C VAL A 320 1.15 -14.87 0.81
N MET A 321 2.37 -14.83 0.29
CA MET A 321 3.02 -15.93 -0.40
C MET A 321 4.43 -16.13 0.15
N ILE A 322 4.95 -17.35 0.05
CA ILE A 322 6.34 -17.65 0.38
C ILE A 322 7.12 -17.77 -0.93
N VAL A 323 8.21 -17.01 -1.09
CA VAL A 323 9.13 -17.15 -2.23
C VAL A 323 9.74 -18.54 -2.19
N PHE A 324 9.57 -19.32 -3.26
CA PHE A 324 10.11 -20.67 -3.38
C PHE A 324 11.37 -20.68 -4.24
N ASP A 325 11.27 -20.24 -5.49
CA ASP A 325 12.40 -20.11 -6.41
C ASP A 325 12.40 -18.71 -7.03
N PRO A 326 13.25 -17.78 -6.55
CA PRO A 326 13.26 -16.41 -7.05
C PRO A 326 13.80 -16.29 -8.48
N ALA A 327 14.65 -17.22 -8.93
CA ALA A 327 15.19 -17.18 -10.30
C ALA A 327 14.11 -17.53 -11.33
N ALA A 328 13.21 -18.46 -10.96
CA ALA A 328 12.04 -18.82 -11.75
C ALA A 328 10.80 -17.98 -11.44
N ARG A 329 10.89 -17.01 -10.51
CA ARG A 329 9.78 -16.22 -9.97
C ARG A 329 8.62 -17.09 -9.42
N LEU A 330 8.94 -18.19 -8.73
CA LEU A 330 7.95 -19.09 -8.16
C LEU A 330 7.73 -18.87 -6.67
N THR A 331 6.47 -18.92 -6.25
CA THR A 331 6.03 -19.02 -4.86
C THR A 331 5.68 -20.45 -4.47
N ILE A 332 5.48 -20.68 -3.18
CA ILE A 332 4.66 -21.77 -2.65
C ILE A 332 3.63 -21.15 -1.69
N GLU A 333 2.36 -21.45 -1.92
CA GLU A 333 1.27 -20.73 -1.27
C GLU A 333 -0.05 -21.51 -1.35
N ALA A 334 -0.97 -21.18 -0.43
CA ALA A 334 -2.38 -21.52 -0.57
C ALA A 334 -3.08 -20.38 -1.31
N GLY A 335 -3.33 -20.57 -2.61
CA GLY A 335 -3.97 -19.60 -3.50
C GLY A 335 -4.84 -20.28 -4.55
N GLY A 336 -5.65 -19.52 -5.29
CA GLY A 336 -6.57 -20.09 -6.27
C GLY A 336 -7.48 -21.17 -5.67
N SER A 337 -7.35 -22.42 -6.13
CA SER A 337 -8.14 -23.56 -5.62
C SER A 337 -7.40 -24.47 -4.64
N ARG A 338 -6.07 -24.35 -4.50
CA ARG A 338 -5.24 -25.31 -3.73
C ARG A 338 -3.86 -24.77 -3.38
N VAL A 339 -3.18 -25.45 -2.47
CA VAL A 339 -1.74 -25.24 -2.24
C VAL A 339 -0.95 -25.65 -3.49
N GLY A 340 -0.09 -24.76 -3.97
CA GLY A 340 0.63 -24.96 -5.22
C GLY A 340 1.83 -24.03 -5.38
N HIS A 341 2.51 -24.20 -6.51
CA HIS A 341 3.51 -23.27 -7.00
C HIS A 341 2.87 -22.34 -8.03
N TYR A 342 3.11 -21.04 -7.87
CA TYR A 342 2.57 -20.02 -8.76
C TYR A 342 3.68 -19.06 -9.16
N ASP A 343 3.63 -18.57 -10.40
CA ASP A 343 4.56 -17.58 -10.90
C ASP A 343 4.14 -16.19 -10.41
N TYR A 344 4.91 -15.57 -9.51
CA TYR A 344 4.65 -14.21 -9.02
C TYR A 344 5.02 -13.12 -10.04
N GLY A 345 5.67 -13.47 -11.14
CA GLY A 345 5.88 -12.62 -12.31
C GLY A 345 4.64 -12.47 -13.19
N HIS A 346 3.68 -13.39 -13.11
CA HIS A 346 2.36 -13.30 -13.77
C HIS A 346 1.31 -12.55 -12.94
N TRP A 347 1.64 -12.10 -11.73
CA TRP A 347 0.78 -11.21 -10.93
C TRP A 347 0.86 -9.77 -11.47
N THR A 348 0.85 -9.61 -12.81
CA THR A 348 0.80 -8.31 -13.50
C THR A 348 -0.53 -7.58 -13.31
N GLU A 349 -1.55 -8.28 -12.81
CA GLU A 349 -2.89 -7.75 -12.51
C GLU A 349 -3.10 -7.46 -11.02
N HIS A 350 -2.09 -7.73 -10.19
CA HIS A 350 -2.14 -7.63 -8.73
C HIS A 350 -0.96 -6.79 -8.22
N ASN A 351 -1.23 -5.83 -7.36
CA ASN A 351 -0.21 -4.98 -6.78
C ASN A 351 0.64 -5.77 -5.79
N LEU A 352 1.91 -5.98 -6.15
CA LEU A 352 2.94 -6.41 -5.21
C LEU A 352 3.26 -5.24 -4.28
N PHE A 353 2.78 -5.32 -3.04
CA PHE A 353 3.00 -4.25 -2.06
C PHE A 353 4.42 -4.23 -1.54
N SER A 354 4.95 -5.41 -1.17
CA SER A 354 6.26 -5.49 -0.54
C SER A 354 6.75 -6.93 -0.45
N ILE A 355 8.07 -7.09 -0.48
CA ILE A 355 8.76 -8.33 -0.14
C ILE A 355 9.45 -8.11 1.21
N TRP A 356 9.35 -9.10 2.10
CA TRP A 356 9.94 -9.02 3.43
C TRP A 356 10.71 -10.29 3.77
N ARG A 357 11.90 -10.10 4.35
CA ARG A 357 12.66 -11.20 4.96
C ARG A 357 12.39 -11.25 6.44
N VAL A 358 11.94 -12.41 6.93
CA VAL A 358 11.83 -12.68 8.37
C VAL A 358 13.24 -12.80 8.96
N GLY A 359 13.49 -12.10 10.06
CA GLY A 359 14.78 -12.17 10.75
C GLY A 359 14.91 -13.38 11.66
N ALA A 360 16.12 -13.81 11.96
CA ALA A 360 16.35 -14.88 12.93
C ALA A 360 16.20 -14.39 14.38
N GLY A 361 15.80 -15.29 15.28
CA GLY A 361 15.63 -15.00 16.71
C GLY A 361 14.33 -14.28 17.08
N VAL A 362 13.42 -14.11 16.11
CA VAL A 362 12.06 -13.61 16.33
C VAL A 362 11.13 -14.77 16.70
N THR A 363 10.10 -14.51 17.50
CA THR A 363 9.15 -15.52 17.99
C THR A 363 7.72 -15.07 17.86
#